data_AF-A0AAD5K0V3-F1
#
_entry.id   AF-A0AAD5K0V3-F1
#
_cell.length_a   1.000
_cell.length_b   1.000
_cell.length_c   1.000
_cell.angle_alpha   90.00
_cell.angle_beta   90.00
_cell.angle_gamma   90.00
#
_symmetry.space_group_name_H-M   'P 1'
#
loop_
_entity.id
_entity.type
_entity.pdbx_description
1 polymer ?
#
loop_
_entity_poly.entity_id
_entity_poly.type
_entity_poly.pdbx_seq_one_letter_code
_entity_poly.pdbx_strand_id
1 'polypeptide(L)'
;AEVKATSDDLDNSEKDTFTNHRQSLEHYGFLVYWILIVSDESSTSSITVSGTTSSKPKKGKSRGTEVTDWSAHKIKAFDLIARLLDIKITKIWTLTPERQTFIGLFTKPAFQIFEDPATSKSHTKEIKHRAFRILGLCIKYYGYMFAAQTTIMQDLQYWEHSAEPMAELLKYLIEKLDYTQLADEILREISNKEFKDVSSKEVKDSPNAKTFAAFLIKLTELSPKTILKNLGLLIHQLGSESYTMRMAIIEALGGLIIELTQHMDDNHSQKEQINGFFDILEERMLDPIAFVRSKVLQTYLRILE
;
A
#
# COMPACT_ATOMS: atom_id res chain seq x y z
N ALA A 1 -16.91 7.51 -24.29
CA ALA A 1 -17.51 7.00 -25.54
C ALA A 1 -16.88 5.66 -25.88
N GLU A 2 -15.56 5.64 -26.13
CA GLU A 2 -14.83 4.40 -26.49
C GLU A 2 -15.06 3.23 -25.53
N VAL A 3 -14.85 3.44 -24.22
CA VAL A 3 -15.10 2.40 -23.19
C VAL A 3 -16.50 1.80 -23.28
N LYS A 4 -17.52 2.61 -23.60
CA LYS A 4 -18.89 2.13 -23.74
C LYS A 4 -19.07 1.32 -25.03
N ALA A 5 -18.58 1.84 -26.16
CA ALA A 5 -18.61 1.12 -27.44
C ALA A 5 -17.91 -0.24 -27.33
N THR A 6 -16.73 -0.28 -26.71
CA THR A 6 -16.02 -1.53 -26.45
C THR A 6 -16.82 -2.48 -25.57
N SER A 7 -17.54 -1.99 -24.55
CA SER A 7 -18.41 -2.84 -23.73
C SER A 7 -19.55 -3.44 -24.55
N ASP A 8 -20.24 -2.62 -25.34
CA ASP A 8 -21.39 -3.04 -26.16
C ASP A 8 -20.96 -4.10 -27.20
N ASP A 9 -19.84 -3.89 -27.89
CA ASP A 9 -19.27 -4.84 -28.87
C ASP A 9 -18.76 -6.14 -28.20
N LEU A 10 -18.28 -6.06 -26.96
CA LEU A 10 -17.84 -7.22 -26.21
C LEU A 10 -18.98 -8.13 -25.77
N ASP A 11 -20.12 -7.53 -25.44
CA ASP A 11 -21.36 -8.21 -25.10
C ASP A 11 -22.00 -8.85 -26.34
N ASN A 12 -21.96 -8.15 -27.48
CA ASN A 12 -22.41 -8.67 -28.79
C ASN A 12 -21.42 -9.66 -29.44
N SER A 13 -20.21 -9.81 -28.88
CA SER A 13 -19.15 -10.69 -29.38
C SER A 13 -18.68 -10.38 -30.81
N GLU A 14 -18.67 -9.10 -31.19
CA GLU A 14 -18.22 -8.60 -32.50
C GLU A 14 -16.69 -8.56 -32.58
N LYS A 15 -16.06 -9.71 -32.86
CA LYS A 15 -14.59 -9.84 -32.84
C LYS A 15 -13.87 -8.97 -33.87
N ASP A 16 -14.53 -8.61 -34.97
CA ASP A 16 -13.93 -7.82 -36.05
C ASP A 16 -13.58 -6.39 -35.60
N THR A 17 -14.25 -5.86 -34.56
CA THR A 17 -13.99 -4.51 -34.02
C THR A 17 -12.90 -4.48 -32.96
N PHE A 18 -12.46 -5.64 -32.44
CA PHE A 18 -11.54 -5.71 -31.29
C PHE A 18 -10.17 -5.08 -31.57
N THR A 19 -9.66 -5.23 -32.79
CA THR A 19 -8.38 -4.62 -33.19
C THR A 19 -8.46 -3.08 -33.16
N ASN A 20 -9.58 -2.53 -33.63
CA ASN A 20 -9.80 -1.08 -33.63
C ASN A 20 -9.96 -0.55 -32.21
N HIS A 21 -10.76 -1.23 -31.38
CA HIS A 21 -10.91 -0.88 -29.96
C HIS A 21 -9.59 -0.95 -29.21
N ARG A 22 -8.79 -1.99 -29.46
CA ARG A 22 -7.46 -2.13 -28.86
C ARG A 22 -6.59 -0.91 -29.16
N GLN A 23 -6.46 -0.54 -30.44
CA GLN A 23 -5.63 0.59 -30.84
C GLN A 23 -6.15 1.91 -30.26
N SER A 24 -7.47 2.15 -30.29
CA SER A 24 -8.08 3.34 -29.69
C SER A 24 -7.82 3.42 -28.18
N LEU A 25 -8.01 2.31 -27.46
CA LEU A 25 -7.82 2.25 -26.02
C LEU A 25 -6.34 2.39 -25.63
N GLU A 26 -5.40 1.86 -26.41
CA GLU A 26 -3.96 2.06 -26.20
C GLU A 26 -3.59 3.55 -26.33
N HIS A 27 -4.05 4.23 -27.39
CA HIS A 27 -3.80 5.66 -27.57
C HIS A 27 -4.44 6.51 -26.46
N TYR A 28 -5.71 6.28 -26.14
CA TYR A 28 -6.40 7.02 -25.08
C TYR A 28 -5.81 6.72 -23.70
N GLY A 29 -5.45 5.46 -23.43
CA GLY A 29 -4.80 5.04 -22.20
C GLY A 29 -3.46 5.75 -22.01
N PHE A 30 -2.65 5.83 -23.08
CA PHE A 30 -1.39 6.58 -23.05
C PHE A 30 -1.60 8.08 -22.80
N LEU A 31 -2.59 8.71 -23.45
CA LEU A 31 -2.89 10.13 -23.22
C LEU A 31 -3.34 10.40 -21.79
N VAL A 32 -4.20 9.54 -21.22
CA VAL A 32 -4.63 9.66 -19.82
C VAL A 32 -3.44 9.48 -18.87
N TYR A 33 -2.59 8.47 -19.11
CA TYR A 33 -1.35 8.28 -18.37
C TYR A 33 -0.48 9.54 -18.41
N TRP A 34 -0.22 10.07 -19.60
CA TRP A 34 0.59 11.27 -19.79
C TRP A 34 0.04 12.48 -19.02
N ILE A 35 -1.28 12.71 -19.09
CA ILE A 35 -1.95 13.80 -18.37
C ILE A 35 -1.79 13.63 -16.84
N LEU A 36 -1.93 12.41 -16.32
CA LEU A 36 -1.77 12.13 -14.90
C LEU A 36 -0.34 12.43 -14.45
N ILE A 37 0.67 11.96 -15.17
CA ILE A 37 2.09 12.22 -14.86
C ILE A 37 2.41 13.72 -14.85
N VAL A 38 2.02 14.44 -15.92
CA VAL A 38 2.29 15.89 -16.02
C VAL A 38 1.56 16.67 -14.92
N SER A 39 0.37 16.22 -14.52
CA SER A 39 -0.38 16.85 -13.42
C SER A 39 0.33 16.72 -12.06
N ASP A 40 1.05 15.62 -11.84
CA ASP A 40 1.85 15.38 -10.64
C ASP A 40 3.11 16.25 -10.61
N GLU A 41 3.83 16.34 -11.74
CA GLU A 41 5.00 17.22 -11.90
C GLU A 41 4.65 18.71 -11.70
N SER A 42 3.49 19.13 -12.22
CA SER A 42 3.00 20.50 -12.06
C SER A 42 2.64 20.81 -10.59
N SER A 43 2.13 19.81 -9.87
CA SER A 43 1.74 19.94 -8.46
C SER A 43 2.96 20.02 -7.54
N THR A 44 3.97 19.17 -7.76
CA THR A 44 5.23 19.14 -6.99
C THR A 44 6.10 20.38 -7.24
N SER A 45 6.17 20.87 -8.48
CA SER A 45 6.89 22.10 -8.85
C SER A 45 6.32 23.36 -8.19
N SER A 46 5.02 23.36 -7.85
CA SER A 46 4.39 24.49 -7.15
C SER A 46 4.73 24.53 -5.65
N ILE A 47 5.04 23.39 -5.05
CA ILE A 47 5.35 23.26 -3.62
C ILE A 47 6.78 23.73 -3.34
N THR A 48 7.74 23.39 -4.20
CA THR A 48 9.16 23.75 -4.03
C THR A 48 9.41 25.27 -4.07
N VAL A 49 8.58 26.03 -4.78
CA VAL A 49 8.68 27.51 -4.84
C VAL A 49 8.18 28.18 -3.56
N SER A 50 7.31 27.52 -2.79
CA SER A 50 6.72 28.08 -1.56
C SER A 50 7.56 27.89 -0.29
N GLY A 51 8.61 27.06 -0.34
CA GLY A 51 9.37 26.61 0.85
C GLY A 51 10.68 27.35 1.16
N THR A 52 11.03 28.44 0.47
CA THR A 52 12.29 29.17 0.75
C THR A 52 12.04 30.49 1.49
N THR A 53 12.07 30.43 2.83
CA THR A 53 12.18 31.63 3.68
C THR A 53 13.64 32.10 3.74
N SER A 54 13.97 33.23 3.11
CA SER A 54 14.60 34.41 3.75
C SER A 54 15.32 35.33 2.74
N SER A 55 14.76 36.50 2.44
CA SER A 55 15.43 37.82 2.52
C SER A 55 14.60 38.95 1.87
N LYS A 56 14.23 39.93 2.72
CA LYS A 56 13.80 41.35 2.50
C LYS A 56 12.82 41.74 1.37
N PRO A 57 11.83 42.62 1.66
CA PRO A 57 10.78 42.96 0.71
C PRO A 57 11.23 44.04 -0.28
N LYS A 58 11.15 43.75 -1.58
CA LYS A 58 11.01 44.79 -2.62
C LYS A 58 9.64 44.63 -3.27
N LYS A 59 8.85 45.71 -3.20
CA LYS A 59 7.58 45.91 -3.91
C LYS A 59 7.76 45.57 -5.40
N GLY A 60 7.19 44.45 -5.82
CA GLY A 60 6.94 44.11 -7.21
C GLY A 60 5.74 43.17 -7.22
N LYS A 61 4.69 43.51 -7.96
CA LYS A 61 3.48 42.69 -8.15
C LYS A 61 3.91 41.29 -8.61
N SER A 62 3.94 40.31 -7.71
CA SER A 62 4.00 38.91 -8.10
C SER A 62 2.62 38.56 -8.67
N ARG A 63 2.59 38.30 -9.98
CA ARG A 63 1.50 37.60 -10.64
C ARG A 63 1.38 36.26 -9.91
N GLY A 64 0.33 36.08 -9.10
CA GLY A 64 0.09 34.83 -8.41
C GLY A 64 -0.02 33.73 -9.46
N THR A 65 0.93 32.80 -9.48
CA THR A 65 0.83 31.58 -10.27
C THR A 65 -0.32 30.80 -9.64
N GLU A 66 -1.49 30.80 -10.28
CA GLU A 66 -2.61 29.97 -9.84
C GLU A 66 -2.14 28.51 -9.84
N VAL A 67 -2.10 27.90 -8.65
CA VAL A 67 -1.85 26.47 -8.52
C VAL A 67 -3.11 25.78 -9.05
N THR A 68 -3.04 25.27 -10.27
CA THR A 68 -4.15 24.52 -10.88
C THR A 68 -4.40 23.25 -10.06
N ASP A 69 -5.56 23.17 -9.41
CA ASP A 69 -5.99 21.97 -8.68
C ASP A 69 -6.44 20.90 -9.67
N TRP A 70 -5.60 19.88 -9.87
CA TRP A 70 -5.89 18.74 -10.74
C TRP A 70 -6.71 17.64 -10.07
N SER A 71 -7.08 17.78 -8.80
CA SER A 71 -7.72 16.72 -8.01
C SER A 71 -9.01 16.18 -8.65
N ALA A 72 -9.90 17.08 -9.10
CA ALA A 72 -11.15 16.68 -9.74
C ALA A 72 -10.92 15.95 -11.08
N HIS A 73 -9.89 16.33 -11.82
CA HIS A 73 -9.53 15.68 -13.08
C HIS A 73 -8.96 14.28 -12.85
N LYS A 74 -8.12 14.11 -11.81
CA LYS A 74 -7.59 12.80 -11.40
C LYS A 74 -8.70 11.83 -11.00
N ILE A 75 -9.66 12.29 -10.19
CA ILE A 75 -10.82 11.47 -9.78
C ILE A 75 -11.58 10.98 -11.03
N LYS A 76 -11.90 11.89 -11.97
CA LYS A 76 -12.59 11.53 -13.22
C LYS A 76 -11.79 10.56 -14.09
N ALA A 77 -10.47 10.76 -14.18
CA ALA A 77 -9.58 9.87 -14.93
C ALA A 77 -9.58 8.47 -14.29
N PHE A 78 -9.47 8.39 -12.97
CA PHE A 78 -9.49 7.11 -12.26
C PHE A 78 -10.85 6.41 -12.32
N ASP A 79 -11.96 7.15 -12.27
CA ASP A 79 -13.30 6.60 -12.49
C ASP A 79 -13.48 6.06 -13.92
N LEU A 80 -12.85 6.69 -14.92
CA LEU A 80 -12.85 6.19 -16.29
C LEU A 80 -12.02 4.91 -16.43
N ILE A 81 -10.81 4.88 -15.84
CA ILE A 81 -9.95 3.71 -15.82
C ILE A 81 -10.64 2.55 -15.11
N ALA A 82 -11.26 2.78 -13.96
CA ALA A 82 -11.97 1.74 -13.24
C ALA A 82 -13.11 1.14 -14.08
N ARG A 83 -13.89 1.98 -14.78
CA ARG A 83 -14.93 1.50 -15.71
C ARG A 83 -14.35 0.68 -16.87
N LEU A 84 -13.18 1.05 -17.38
CA LEU A 84 -12.48 0.27 -18.40
C LEU A 84 -12.04 -1.10 -17.86
N LEU A 85 -11.52 -1.14 -16.63
CA LEU A 85 -11.07 -2.37 -15.97
C LEU A 85 -12.23 -3.27 -15.52
N ASP A 86 -13.45 -2.75 -15.38
CA ASP A 86 -14.63 -3.57 -15.09
C ASP A 86 -15.09 -4.38 -16.33
N ILE A 87 -14.71 -3.96 -17.53
CA ILE A 87 -14.96 -4.70 -18.77
C ILE A 87 -13.94 -5.85 -18.89
N LYS A 88 -14.33 -6.99 -19.47
CA LYS A 88 -13.43 -8.15 -19.69
C LYS A 88 -12.37 -7.88 -20.78
N ILE A 89 -11.45 -6.95 -20.53
CA ILE A 89 -10.38 -6.56 -21.47
C ILE A 89 -9.45 -7.74 -21.83
N THR A 90 -9.47 -8.84 -21.07
CA THR A 90 -8.76 -10.09 -21.39
C THR A 90 -9.18 -10.71 -22.73
N LYS A 91 -10.39 -10.40 -23.23
CA LYS A 91 -10.85 -10.82 -24.57
C LYS A 91 -10.18 -10.02 -25.70
N ILE A 92 -9.73 -8.79 -25.42
CA ILE A 92 -9.08 -7.90 -26.40
C ILE A 92 -7.56 -8.06 -26.34
N TRP A 93 -6.99 -8.04 -25.12
CA TRP A 93 -5.57 -8.35 -24.88
C TRP A 93 -5.42 -9.79 -24.41
N THR A 94 -5.33 -10.69 -25.39
CA THR A 94 -5.21 -12.14 -25.17
C THR A 94 -3.83 -12.52 -24.64
N LEU A 95 -2.76 -11.86 -25.12
CA LEU A 95 -1.39 -12.10 -24.66
C LEU A 95 -1.14 -11.40 -23.32
N THR A 96 -0.66 -12.17 -22.34
CA THR A 96 -0.36 -11.66 -20.99
C THR A 96 0.63 -10.50 -21.00
N PRO A 97 1.78 -10.54 -21.73
CA PRO A 97 2.73 -9.43 -21.70
C PRO A 97 2.12 -8.10 -22.19
N GLU A 98 1.35 -8.14 -23.29
CA GLU A 98 0.70 -6.95 -23.84
C GLU A 98 -0.33 -6.37 -22.87
N ARG A 99 -1.10 -7.25 -22.23
CA ARG A 99 -2.07 -6.86 -21.20
C ARG A 99 -1.36 -6.20 -20.00
N GLN A 100 -0.23 -6.75 -19.57
CA GLN A 100 0.59 -6.19 -18.48
C GLN A 100 1.14 -4.80 -18.84
N THR A 101 1.61 -4.61 -20.07
CA THR A 101 2.03 -3.29 -20.56
C THR A 101 0.88 -2.28 -20.52
N PHE A 102 -0.31 -2.69 -20.97
CA PHE A 102 -1.48 -1.80 -21.00
C PHE A 102 -1.96 -1.42 -19.60
N ILE A 103 -2.13 -2.38 -18.68
CA ILE A 103 -2.54 -2.06 -17.30
C ILE A 103 -1.47 -1.26 -16.55
N GLY A 104 -0.19 -1.40 -16.93
CA GLY A 104 0.93 -0.62 -16.41
C GLY A 104 0.76 0.89 -16.59
N LEU A 105 0.05 1.33 -17.64
CA LEU A 105 -0.32 2.73 -17.86
C LEU A 105 -1.20 3.29 -16.74
N PHE A 106 -1.91 2.44 -16.00
CA PHE A 106 -2.86 2.85 -14.97
C PHE A 106 -2.36 2.59 -13.56
N THR A 107 -1.65 1.47 -13.36
CA THR A 107 -1.14 1.10 -12.04
C THR A 107 0.02 1.99 -11.62
N LYS A 108 0.86 2.43 -12.55
CA LYS A 108 2.00 3.30 -12.23
C LYS A 108 1.55 4.66 -11.66
N PRO A 109 0.65 5.44 -12.31
CA PRO A 109 0.11 6.66 -11.69
C PRO A 109 -0.66 6.41 -10.39
N ALA A 110 -1.33 5.26 -10.28
CA ALA A 110 -2.06 4.92 -9.06
C ALA A 110 -1.12 4.70 -7.85
N PHE A 111 0.06 4.11 -8.06
CA PHE A 111 1.09 3.98 -7.02
C PHE A 111 1.82 5.30 -6.73
N GLN A 112 2.12 6.09 -7.77
CA GLN A 112 2.85 7.36 -7.60
C GLN A 112 2.18 8.36 -6.67
N ILE A 113 0.85 8.28 -6.51
CA ILE A 113 0.11 9.11 -5.55
C ILE A 113 0.56 8.86 -4.10
N PHE A 114 1.10 7.68 -3.81
CA PHE A 114 1.59 7.31 -2.48
C PHE A 114 3.08 7.62 -2.26
N GLU A 115 3.78 8.19 -3.26
CA GLU A 115 5.19 8.58 -3.14
C GLU A 115 5.36 10.01 -2.59
N ASP A 116 4.35 10.89 -2.74
CA ASP A 116 4.41 12.28 -2.29
C ASP A 116 3.71 12.48 -0.92
N PRO A 117 4.44 12.82 0.16
CA PRO A 117 3.86 13.08 1.48
C PRO A 117 2.99 14.35 1.54
N ALA A 118 3.12 15.26 0.56
CA ALA A 118 2.34 16.50 0.46
C ALA A 118 0.90 16.29 -0.05
N THR A 119 0.51 15.05 -0.33
CA THR A 119 -0.90 14.69 -0.61
C THR A 119 -1.80 14.79 0.64
N SER A 120 -1.45 15.51 1.70
CA SER A 120 -2.29 15.74 2.88
C SER A 120 -3.41 16.79 2.72
N LYS A 121 -4.06 16.88 1.54
CA LYS A 121 -5.18 17.81 1.26
C LYS A 121 -6.55 17.11 1.20
N SER A 122 -7.62 17.88 1.39
CA SER A 122 -9.04 17.46 1.51
C SER A 122 -9.53 16.43 0.46
N HIS A 123 -9.01 16.46 -0.76
CA HIS A 123 -9.42 15.56 -1.87
C HIS A 123 -8.66 14.24 -1.95
N THR A 124 -7.62 14.03 -1.13
CA THR A 124 -6.73 12.87 -1.23
C THR A 124 -7.40 11.57 -0.80
N LYS A 125 -8.33 11.61 0.14
CA LYS A 125 -9.05 10.39 0.56
C LYS A 125 -9.82 9.76 -0.60
N GLU A 126 -10.46 10.59 -1.42
CA GLU A 126 -11.23 10.13 -2.58
C GLU A 126 -10.32 9.59 -3.67
N ILE A 127 -9.23 10.31 -3.97
CA ILE A 127 -8.22 9.88 -4.95
C ILE A 127 -7.58 8.55 -4.51
N LYS A 128 -7.18 8.44 -3.23
CA LYS A 128 -6.65 7.21 -2.63
C LYS A 128 -7.62 6.04 -2.80
N HIS A 129 -8.91 6.25 -2.49
CA HIS A 129 -9.92 5.20 -2.65
C HIS A 129 -10.06 4.74 -4.11
N ARG A 130 -9.98 5.67 -5.06
CA ARG A 130 -10.00 5.34 -6.49
C ARG A 130 -8.73 4.63 -6.96
N ALA A 131 -7.56 5.03 -6.44
CA ALA A 131 -6.31 4.33 -6.69
C ALA A 131 -6.38 2.88 -6.17
N PHE A 132 -6.87 2.67 -4.95
CA PHE A 132 -7.08 1.32 -4.39
C PHE A 132 -8.02 0.47 -5.24
N ARG A 133 -9.10 1.06 -5.78
CA ARG A 133 -9.98 0.34 -6.71
C ARG A 133 -9.26 -0.10 -7.98
N ILE A 134 -8.50 0.79 -8.61
CA ILE A 134 -7.73 0.48 -9.84
C ILE A 134 -6.72 -0.63 -9.56
N LEU A 135 -5.88 -0.44 -8.54
CA LEU A 135 -4.87 -1.42 -8.14
C LEU A 135 -5.51 -2.76 -7.80
N GLY A 136 -6.62 -2.75 -7.05
CA GLY A 136 -7.34 -3.94 -6.67
C GLY A 136 -7.90 -4.73 -7.85
N LEU A 137 -8.51 -4.05 -8.82
CA LEU A 137 -8.97 -4.69 -10.06
C LEU A 137 -7.79 -5.30 -10.84
N CYS A 138 -6.69 -4.57 -10.99
CA CYS A 138 -5.48 -5.05 -11.67
C CYS A 138 -4.85 -6.28 -10.99
N ILE A 139 -4.76 -6.27 -9.66
CA ILE A 139 -4.19 -7.36 -8.87
C ILE A 139 -5.08 -8.60 -8.96
N LYS A 140 -6.38 -8.46 -8.70
CA LYS A 140 -7.30 -9.59 -8.62
C LYS A 140 -7.62 -10.22 -9.97
N TYR A 141 -7.85 -9.41 -11.01
CA TYR A 141 -8.41 -9.91 -12.28
C TYR A 141 -7.41 -9.91 -13.44
N TYR A 142 -6.34 -9.13 -13.37
CA TYR A 142 -5.43 -8.92 -14.51
C TYR A 142 -4.02 -9.47 -14.31
N GLY A 143 -3.74 -10.14 -13.19
CA GLY A 143 -2.46 -10.82 -12.95
C GLY A 143 -1.33 -9.86 -12.57
N TYR A 144 -1.66 -8.72 -11.97
CA TYR A 144 -0.68 -7.70 -11.57
C TYR A 144 -0.06 -7.93 -10.18
N MET A 145 -0.36 -9.06 -9.54
CA MET A 145 0.04 -9.35 -8.16
C MET A 145 1.56 -9.24 -7.92
N PHE A 146 2.39 -9.85 -8.76
CA PHE A 146 3.85 -9.85 -8.59
C PHE A 146 4.47 -8.45 -8.72
N ALA A 147 3.98 -7.66 -9.68
CA ALA A 147 4.42 -6.29 -9.84
C ALA A 147 3.99 -5.42 -8.64
N ALA A 148 2.75 -5.58 -8.18
CA ALA A 148 2.26 -4.88 -7.00
C ALA A 148 3.05 -5.24 -5.73
N GLN A 149 3.38 -6.51 -5.52
CA GLN A 149 4.25 -6.94 -4.41
C GLN A 149 5.60 -6.22 -4.45
N THR A 150 6.28 -6.28 -5.61
CA THR A 150 7.56 -5.58 -5.81
C THR A 150 7.46 -4.08 -5.49
N THR A 151 6.42 -3.41 -6.01
CA THR A 151 6.21 -1.97 -5.78
C THR A 151 5.92 -1.67 -4.30
N ILE A 152 5.07 -2.43 -3.62
CA ILE A 152 4.77 -2.23 -2.20
C ILE A 152 6.05 -2.40 -1.35
N MET A 153 6.86 -3.42 -1.65
CA MET A 153 8.13 -3.64 -0.93
C MET A 153 9.13 -2.50 -1.17
N GLN A 154 9.18 -1.95 -2.39
CA GLN A 154 9.98 -0.76 -2.70
C GLN A 154 9.45 0.49 -1.98
N ASP A 155 8.14 0.68 -1.92
CA ASP A 155 7.55 1.83 -1.24
C ASP A 155 7.87 1.81 0.25
N LEU A 156 7.77 0.64 0.89
CA LEU A 156 8.16 0.45 2.30
C LEU A 156 9.67 0.66 2.51
N GLN A 157 10.48 0.33 1.51
CA GLN A 157 11.92 0.51 1.55
C GLN A 157 12.33 2.00 1.49
N TYR A 158 11.70 2.77 0.60
CA TYR A 158 12.20 4.11 0.23
C TYR A 158 11.38 5.27 0.81
N TRP A 159 10.11 5.06 1.16
CA TRP A 159 9.21 6.13 1.60
C TRP A 159 8.74 5.90 3.04
N GLU A 160 9.14 6.75 4.00
CA GLU A 160 8.76 6.56 5.41
C GLU A 160 7.24 6.63 5.67
N HIS A 161 6.51 7.35 4.83
CA HIS A 161 5.08 7.56 4.96
C HIS A 161 4.23 6.47 4.28
N SER A 162 4.85 5.51 3.58
CA SER A 162 4.13 4.48 2.81
C SER A 162 3.55 3.36 3.67
N ALA A 163 4.00 3.20 4.92
CA ALA A 163 3.55 2.14 5.81
C ALA A 163 2.02 2.07 5.94
N GLU A 164 1.37 3.21 6.17
CA GLU A 164 -0.08 3.29 6.31
C GLU A 164 -0.85 3.03 5.01
N PRO A 165 -0.58 3.73 3.87
CA PRO A 165 -1.33 3.49 2.64
C PRO A 165 -1.13 2.07 2.11
N MET A 166 0.03 1.44 2.29
CA MET A 166 0.24 0.06 1.87
C MET A 166 -0.56 -0.93 2.73
N ALA A 167 -0.63 -0.73 4.05
CA ALA A 167 -1.48 -1.56 4.91
C ALA A 167 -2.98 -1.39 4.59
N GLU A 168 -3.42 -0.15 4.32
CA GLU A 168 -4.79 0.14 3.88
C GLU A 168 -5.14 -0.47 2.52
N LEU A 169 -4.20 -0.49 1.56
CA LEU A 169 -4.39 -1.16 0.27
C LEU A 169 -4.64 -2.65 0.46
N LEU A 170 -3.85 -3.31 1.32
CA LEU A 170 -4.07 -4.74 1.62
C LEU A 170 -5.41 -4.97 2.32
N LYS A 171 -5.79 -4.11 3.28
CA LYS A 171 -7.13 -4.15 3.87
C LYS A 171 -8.23 -4.01 2.81
N TYR A 172 -8.08 -3.08 1.86
CA TYR A 172 -9.03 -2.88 0.78
C TYR A 172 -9.20 -4.16 -0.07
N LEU A 173 -8.10 -4.82 -0.43
CA LEU A 173 -8.13 -6.09 -1.17
C LEU A 173 -8.88 -7.18 -0.39
N ILE A 174 -8.61 -7.30 0.91
CA ILE A 174 -9.23 -8.30 1.77
C ILE A 174 -10.73 -8.03 1.94
N GLU A 175 -11.12 -6.82 2.35
CA GLU A 175 -12.51 -6.51 2.70
C GLU A 175 -13.42 -6.28 1.48
N LYS A 176 -12.91 -5.64 0.43
CA LYS A 176 -13.73 -5.26 -0.73
C LYS A 176 -13.66 -6.26 -1.86
N LEU A 177 -12.55 -7.00 -1.95
CA LEU A 177 -12.29 -7.93 -3.05
C LEU A 177 -12.08 -9.37 -2.59
N ASP A 178 -12.17 -9.69 -1.30
CA ASP A 178 -11.95 -11.05 -0.78
C ASP A 178 -10.66 -11.68 -1.32
N TYR A 179 -9.59 -10.89 -1.34
CA TYR A 179 -8.30 -11.27 -1.93
C TYR A 179 -7.18 -11.10 -0.90
N THR A 180 -6.74 -12.20 -0.30
CA THR A 180 -5.73 -12.22 0.78
C THR A 180 -4.31 -12.50 0.30
N GLN A 181 -4.16 -13.05 -0.91
CA GLN A 181 -2.92 -13.65 -1.38
C GLN A 181 -1.77 -12.64 -1.42
N LEU A 182 -2.04 -11.37 -1.77
CA LEU A 182 -1.00 -10.35 -1.80
C LEU A 182 -0.46 -10.04 -0.41
N ALA A 183 -1.33 -10.02 0.60
CA ALA A 183 -0.90 -9.81 1.98
C ALA A 183 -0.06 -11.00 2.48
N ASP A 184 -0.47 -12.23 2.15
CA ASP A 184 0.30 -13.44 2.51
C ASP A 184 1.72 -13.42 1.89
N GLU A 185 1.86 -13.04 0.61
CA GLU A 185 3.15 -12.96 -0.06
C GLU A 185 4.04 -11.81 0.45
N ILE A 186 3.46 -10.64 0.74
CA ILE A 186 4.23 -9.53 1.35
C ILE A 186 4.72 -9.91 2.73
N LEU A 187 3.89 -10.53 3.57
CA LEU A 187 4.30 -10.96 4.91
C LEU A 187 5.39 -12.04 4.85
N ARG A 188 5.32 -12.96 3.87
CA ARG A 188 6.37 -13.95 3.60
C ARG A 188 7.67 -13.29 3.14
N GLU A 189 7.61 -12.27 2.29
CA GLU A 189 8.80 -11.57 1.84
C GLU A 189 9.46 -10.76 2.97
N ILE A 190 8.65 -10.05 3.77
CA ILE A 190 9.10 -9.37 4.98
C ILE A 190 9.74 -10.36 5.94
N SER A 191 9.13 -11.53 6.14
CA SER A 191 9.67 -12.55 7.04
C SER A 191 11.05 -13.01 6.56
N ASN A 192 11.27 -13.16 5.25
CA ASN A 192 12.56 -13.60 4.70
C ASN A 192 13.62 -12.49 4.63
N LYS A 193 13.29 -11.26 5.01
CA LYS A 193 14.21 -10.11 4.94
C LYS A 193 15.07 -10.01 6.20
N GLU A 194 16.36 -9.71 6.00
CA GLU A 194 17.27 -9.38 7.09
C GLU A 194 17.24 -7.87 7.37
N PHE A 195 16.94 -7.50 8.62
CA PHE A 195 16.91 -6.12 9.09
C PHE A 195 18.06 -5.85 10.06
N LYS A 196 19.05 -5.08 9.61
CA LYS A 196 20.20 -4.69 10.42
C LYS A 196 19.88 -3.56 11.38
N ASP A 197 20.66 -3.42 12.44
CA ASP A 197 20.52 -2.31 13.38
C ASP A 197 21.02 -0.98 12.78
N VAL A 198 20.31 0.10 13.09
CA VAL A 198 20.52 1.46 12.54
C VAL A 198 21.88 2.04 12.98
N SER A 199 22.48 1.48 14.02
CA SER A 199 23.81 1.86 14.54
C SER A 199 24.97 1.47 13.62
N SER A 200 24.77 0.53 12.70
CA SER A 200 25.79 0.09 11.75
C SER A 200 25.93 1.10 10.59
N LYS A 201 27.14 1.64 10.36
CA LYS A 201 27.42 2.73 9.38
C LYS A 201 27.15 2.38 7.90
N GLU A 202 26.62 1.20 7.60
CA GLU A 202 26.36 0.68 6.25
C GLU A 202 24.88 0.80 5.84
N VAL A 203 24.24 1.94 6.14
CA VAL A 203 22.77 2.11 6.09
C VAL A 203 22.23 2.38 4.68
N LYS A 204 23.05 2.60 3.65
CA LYS A 204 22.52 3.06 2.35
C LYS A 204 21.68 2.02 1.60
N ASP A 205 21.97 0.73 1.75
CA ASP A 205 21.27 -0.36 1.05
C ASP A 205 20.53 -1.32 2.01
N SER A 206 20.48 -1.01 3.31
CA SER A 206 19.76 -1.82 4.29
C SER A 206 18.26 -1.53 4.24
N PRO A 207 17.38 -2.53 4.43
CA PRO A 207 15.95 -2.27 4.59
C PRO A 207 15.62 -1.29 5.70
N ASN A 208 14.65 -0.41 5.40
CA ASN A 208 14.13 0.57 6.35
C ASN A 208 13.26 -0.11 7.40
N ALA A 209 13.90 -0.72 8.39
CA ALA A 209 13.24 -1.47 9.47
C ALA A 209 12.13 -0.69 10.17
N LYS A 210 12.23 0.65 10.25
CA LYS A 210 11.23 1.51 10.87
C LYS A 210 9.92 1.54 10.08
N THR A 211 9.99 1.70 8.76
CA THR A 211 8.79 1.71 7.90
C THR A 211 8.14 0.33 7.84
N PHE A 212 8.93 -0.74 7.73
CA PHE A 212 8.42 -2.12 7.77
C PHE A 212 7.75 -2.45 9.11
N ALA A 213 8.35 -2.05 10.24
CA ALA A 213 7.75 -2.17 11.56
C ALA A 213 6.41 -1.43 11.66
N ALA A 214 6.36 -0.18 11.20
CA ALA A 214 5.13 0.62 11.19
C ALA A 214 4.04 -0.02 10.32
N PHE A 215 4.40 -0.60 9.17
CA PHE A 215 3.48 -1.32 8.31
C PHE A 215 2.90 -2.57 9.00
N LEU A 216 3.72 -3.38 9.68
CA LEU A 216 3.25 -4.57 10.40
C LEU A 216 2.31 -4.21 11.55
N ILE A 217 2.64 -3.17 12.32
CA ILE A 217 1.77 -2.66 13.39
C ILE A 217 0.45 -2.19 12.78
N LYS A 218 0.50 -1.36 11.72
CA LYS A 218 -0.70 -0.84 11.08
C LYS A 218 -1.57 -1.94 10.48
N LEU A 219 -0.97 -2.94 9.85
CA LEU A 219 -1.71 -4.08 9.31
C LEU A 219 -2.33 -4.95 10.42
N THR A 220 -1.69 -5.04 11.59
CA THR A 220 -2.27 -5.70 12.76
C THR A 220 -3.51 -4.97 13.26
N GLU A 221 -3.49 -3.63 13.32
CA GLU A 221 -4.68 -2.84 13.66
C GLU A 221 -5.81 -2.99 12.64
N LEU A 222 -5.45 -3.06 11.36
CA LEU A 222 -6.39 -3.02 10.25
C LEU A 222 -6.98 -4.38 9.87
N SER A 223 -6.21 -5.46 10.01
CA SER A 223 -6.56 -6.83 9.63
C SER A 223 -5.82 -7.86 10.51
N PRO A 224 -6.15 -7.96 11.81
CA PRO A 224 -5.44 -8.84 12.75
C PRO A 224 -5.51 -10.31 12.35
N LYS A 225 -6.61 -10.77 11.73
CA LYS A 225 -6.76 -12.15 11.21
C LYS A 225 -5.70 -12.50 10.16
N THR A 226 -5.31 -11.53 9.32
CA THR A 226 -4.26 -11.72 8.30
C THR A 226 -2.89 -11.91 8.95
N ILE A 227 -2.59 -11.12 9.98
CA ILE A 227 -1.35 -11.25 10.75
C ILE A 227 -1.34 -12.57 11.52
N LEU A 228 -2.46 -12.94 12.17
CA LEU A 228 -2.59 -14.19 12.91
C LEU A 228 -2.29 -15.41 12.05
N LYS A 229 -2.87 -15.46 10.83
CA LYS A 229 -2.64 -16.53 9.85
C LYS A 229 -1.17 -16.69 9.46
N ASN A 230 -0.43 -15.57 9.38
CA ASN A 230 0.96 -15.54 8.95
C ASN A 230 1.95 -15.44 10.13
N LEU A 231 1.48 -15.45 11.37
CA LEU A 231 2.32 -15.21 12.55
C LEU A 231 3.45 -16.22 12.67
N GLY A 232 3.22 -17.49 12.30
CA GLY A 232 4.25 -18.52 12.29
C GLY A 232 5.45 -18.19 11.39
N LEU A 233 5.23 -17.43 10.31
CA LEU A 233 6.31 -16.91 9.46
C LEU A 233 6.97 -15.68 10.07
N LEU A 234 6.22 -14.82 10.76
CA LEU A 234 6.75 -13.55 11.27
C LEU A 234 7.50 -13.72 12.60
N ILE A 235 7.25 -14.80 13.34
CA ILE A 235 7.73 -14.93 14.72
C ILE A 235 9.26 -14.94 14.84
N HIS A 236 9.99 -15.43 13.83
CA HIS A 236 11.46 -15.42 13.88
C HIS A 236 12.05 -14.00 13.80
N GLN A 237 11.27 -13.00 13.37
CA GLN A 237 11.69 -11.60 13.43
C GLN A 237 11.81 -11.06 14.87
N LEU A 238 11.35 -11.81 15.89
CA LEU A 238 11.73 -11.57 17.29
C LEU A 238 13.23 -11.78 17.55
N GLY A 239 13.95 -12.48 16.68
CA GLY A 239 15.39 -12.63 16.68
C GLY A 239 16.14 -11.67 15.74
N SER A 240 15.44 -10.71 15.11
CA SER A 240 16.04 -9.73 14.21
C SER A 240 17.08 -8.86 14.92
N GLU A 241 18.19 -8.54 14.25
CA GLU A 241 19.18 -7.58 14.77
C GLU A 241 18.53 -6.22 15.04
N SER A 242 17.71 -5.74 14.10
CA SER A 242 16.91 -4.54 14.30
C SER A 242 15.92 -4.71 15.44
N TYR A 243 16.16 -3.99 16.54
CA TYR A 243 15.25 -3.94 17.68
C TYR A 243 13.89 -3.33 17.31
N THR A 244 13.82 -2.55 16.22
CA THR A 244 12.57 -1.96 15.73
C THR A 244 11.63 -3.02 15.19
N MET A 245 12.15 -4.01 14.46
CA MET A 245 11.37 -5.17 14.02
C MET A 245 10.94 -6.05 15.19
N ARG A 246 11.84 -6.31 16.15
CA ARG A 246 11.50 -7.06 17.37
C ARG A 246 10.33 -6.42 18.13
N MET A 247 10.38 -5.11 18.31
CA MET A 247 9.30 -4.34 18.93
C MET A 247 7.99 -4.42 18.14
N ALA A 248 8.04 -4.40 16.80
CA ALA A 248 6.84 -4.52 15.96
C ALA A 248 6.13 -5.87 16.15
N ILE A 249 6.89 -6.97 16.26
CA ILE A 249 6.30 -8.30 16.51
C ILE A 249 5.70 -8.37 17.92
N ILE A 250 6.37 -7.81 18.94
CA ILE A 250 5.82 -7.70 20.30
C ILE A 250 4.48 -6.94 20.30
N GLU A 251 4.45 -5.80 19.60
CA GLU A 251 3.24 -4.98 19.51
C GLU A 251 2.12 -5.70 18.73
N ALA A 252 2.47 -6.42 17.67
CA ALA A 252 1.55 -7.26 16.92
C ALA A 252 0.96 -8.37 17.80
N LEU A 253 1.79 -9.08 18.57
CA LEU A 253 1.33 -10.11 19.53
C LEU A 253 0.31 -9.54 20.52
N GLY A 254 0.59 -8.36 21.10
CA GLY A 254 -0.39 -7.72 21.97
C GLY A 254 -1.68 -7.33 21.25
N GLY A 255 -1.60 -6.90 19.99
CA GLY A 255 -2.78 -6.62 19.18
C GLY A 255 -3.63 -7.87 18.94
N LEU A 256 -2.97 -9.00 18.67
CA LEU A 256 -3.62 -10.30 18.50
C LEU A 256 -4.24 -10.82 19.80
N ILE A 257 -3.59 -10.63 20.95
CA ILE A 257 -4.16 -10.99 22.26
C ILE A 257 -5.47 -10.21 22.48
N ILE A 258 -5.49 -8.91 22.21
CA ILE A 258 -6.69 -8.07 22.36
C ILE A 258 -7.79 -8.54 21.40
N GLU A 259 -7.48 -8.74 20.12
CA GLU A 259 -8.44 -9.24 19.12
C GLU A 259 -9.03 -10.60 19.53
N LEU A 260 -8.18 -11.54 19.94
CA LEU A 260 -8.64 -12.86 20.37
C LEU A 260 -9.47 -12.76 21.65
N THR A 261 -9.13 -11.87 22.58
CA THR A 261 -9.87 -11.72 23.84
C THR A 261 -11.27 -11.13 23.61
N GLN A 262 -11.42 -10.20 22.68
CA GLN A 262 -12.71 -9.59 22.33
C GLN A 262 -13.71 -10.59 21.69
N HIS A 263 -13.20 -11.69 21.13
CA HIS A 263 -13.99 -12.74 20.48
C HIS A 263 -13.90 -14.09 21.22
N MET A 264 -13.75 -14.07 22.56
CA MET A 264 -13.65 -15.27 23.38
C MET A 264 -15.00 -16.00 23.50
N ASP A 265 -15.26 -16.94 22.59
CA ASP A 265 -16.39 -17.88 22.68
C ASP A 265 -15.99 -19.13 23.48
N ASP A 266 -15.57 -18.95 24.73
CA ASP A 266 -15.18 -20.01 25.69
C ASP A 266 -14.37 -21.20 25.11
N ASN A 267 -13.57 -20.92 24.08
CA ASN A 267 -12.88 -21.92 23.29
C ASN A 267 -11.52 -22.24 23.91
N HIS A 268 -11.32 -23.50 24.32
CA HIS A 268 -10.07 -23.95 24.92
C HIS A 268 -8.85 -23.68 24.03
N SER A 269 -8.96 -23.90 22.71
CA SER A 269 -7.83 -23.70 21.79
C SER A 269 -7.42 -22.23 21.68
N GLN A 270 -8.37 -21.31 21.82
CA GLN A 270 -8.11 -19.86 21.80
C GLN A 270 -7.39 -19.43 23.07
N LYS A 271 -7.78 -19.97 24.23
CA LYS A 271 -7.09 -19.75 25.51
C LYS A 271 -5.64 -20.25 25.45
N GLU A 272 -5.41 -21.45 24.90
CA GLU A 272 -4.05 -21.97 24.70
C GLU A 272 -3.21 -21.07 23.77
N GLN A 273 -3.81 -20.58 22.68
CA GLN A 273 -3.13 -19.68 21.75
C GLN A 273 -2.74 -18.35 22.42
N ILE A 274 -3.65 -17.75 23.20
CA ILE A 274 -3.39 -16.54 23.96
C ILE A 274 -2.27 -16.77 24.98
N ASN A 275 -2.30 -17.88 25.72
CA ASN A 275 -1.23 -18.22 26.67
C ASN A 275 0.12 -18.36 25.97
N GLY A 276 0.17 -19.01 24.81
CA GLY A 276 1.41 -19.09 24.02
C GLY A 276 1.95 -17.71 23.59
N PHE A 277 1.08 -16.74 23.32
CA PHE A 277 1.52 -15.36 23.06
C PHE A 277 2.06 -14.67 24.31
N PHE A 278 1.45 -14.91 25.48
CA PHE A 278 1.97 -14.42 26.76
C PHE A 278 3.34 -15.02 27.10
N ASP A 279 3.55 -16.32 26.89
CA ASP A 279 4.84 -16.98 27.12
C ASP A 279 5.96 -16.31 26.29
N ILE A 280 5.67 -15.99 25.03
CA ILE A 280 6.61 -15.27 24.14
C ILE A 280 6.90 -13.87 24.67
N LEU A 281 5.88 -13.11 25.09
CA LEU A 281 6.05 -11.78 25.66
C LEU A 281 6.87 -11.82 26.96
N GLU A 282 6.63 -12.79 27.82
CA GLU A 282 7.39 -13.00 29.06
C GLU A 282 8.86 -13.29 28.77
N GLU A 283 9.17 -14.15 27.78
CA GLU A 283 10.55 -14.40 27.36
C GLU A 283 11.25 -13.11 26.90
N ARG A 284 10.53 -12.22 26.20
CA ARG A 284 11.06 -10.93 25.72
C ARG A 284 11.32 -9.91 26.84
N MET A 285 10.90 -10.15 28.08
CA MET A 285 11.30 -9.33 29.23
C MET A 285 12.80 -9.40 29.52
N LEU A 286 13.49 -10.42 29.00
CA LEU A 286 14.94 -10.61 29.12
C LEU A 286 15.71 -10.16 27.87
N ASP A 287 15.08 -9.44 26.93
CA ASP A 287 15.75 -8.96 25.73
C ASP A 287 16.96 -8.05 26.10
N PRO A 288 18.13 -8.22 25.45
CA PRO A 288 19.32 -7.44 25.76
C PRO A 288 19.14 -5.93 25.54
N ILE A 289 18.21 -5.53 24.67
CA ILE A 289 17.93 -4.13 24.36
C ILE A 289 16.83 -3.61 25.29
N ALA A 290 17.15 -2.57 26.07
CA ALA A 290 16.22 -1.96 27.03
C ALA A 290 14.92 -1.44 26.38
N PHE A 291 14.99 -0.92 25.15
CA PHE A 291 13.82 -0.46 24.40
C PHE A 291 12.82 -1.59 24.12
N VAL A 292 13.30 -2.80 23.82
CA VAL A 292 12.45 -3.96 23.56
C VAL A 292 11.72 -4.37 24.85
N ARG A 293 12.44 -4.44 25.97
CA ARG A 293 11.84 -4.70 27.29
C ARG A 293 10.79 -3.66 27.68
N SER A 294 11.07 -2.38 27.42
CA SER A 294 10.09 -1.31 27.63
C SER A 294 8.84 -1.47 26.76
N LYS A 295 8.99 -1.92 25.51
CA LYS A 295 7.86 -2.20 24.61
C LYS A 295 7.00 -3.37 25.11
N VAL A 296 7.59 -4.42 25.70
CA VAL A 296 6.81 -5.50 26.34
C VAL A 296 5.93 -4.94 27.45
N LEU A 297 6.49 -4.12 28.34
CA LEU A 297 5.72 -3.48 29.42
C LEU A 297 4.60 -2.58 28.88
N GLN A 298 4.87 -1.77 27.85
CA GLN A 298 3.83 -0.96 27.18
C GLN A 298 2.73 -1.84 26.58
N THR A 299 3.11 -3.00 26.04
CA THR A 299 2.17 -3.95 25.46
C THR A 299 1.26 -4.55 26.54
N TYR A 300 1.81 -4.92 27.70
CA TYR A 300 1.00 -5.35 28.84
C TYR A 300 0.05 -4.27 29.34
N LEU A 301 0.52 -3.03 29.46
CA LEU A 301 -0.36 -1.91 29.85
C LEU A 301 -1.54 -1.78 28.89
N ARG A 302 -1.29 -1.84 27.57
CA ARG A 302 -2.35 -1.77 26.55
C ARG A 302 -3.31 -2.97 26.58
N ILE A 303 -2.86 -4.16 26.96
CA ILE A 303 -3.73 -5.35 27.08
C ILE A 303 -4.66 -5.23 28.30
N LEU A 304 -4.22 -4.53 29.35
CA LEU A 304 -4.98 -4.35 30.60
C LEU A 304 -6.01 -3.21 30.54
N GLU A 305 -5.91 -2.32 29.54
CA GLU A 305 -6.88 -1.25 29.25
C GLU A 305 -8.19 -1.80 28.66
#